data_AF-A0A550GMQ6-F1
#
_entry.id   AF-A0A550GMQ6-F1
#
_cell.length_a   1.000
_cell.length_b   1.000
_cell.length_c   1.000
_cell.angle_alpha   90.00
_cell.angle_beta   90.00
_cell.angle_gamma   90.00
#
_symmetry.space_group_name_H-M   'P 1'
#
loop_
_entity.id
_entity.type
_entity.pdbx_description
1 polymer ?
#
loop_
_entity_poly.entity_id
_entity_poly.type
_entity_poly.pdbx_seq_one_letter_code
_entity_poly.pdbx_strand_id
1 'polypeptide(L)'
;MDSVEVIAVENLPLITKGDNLAELICIASEKQNTPIQEKDVVVVTHVAVSKAEGNVVNLNEVVPSERAEEIARETDKDPALVEAILGETKEIVRMRHNSLITETKNGIVCA
;
A
#
# COMPACT_ATOMS: atom_id res chain seq x y z
N MET A 1 16.71 -6.90 -31.73
CA MET A 1 17.48 -6.71 -30.49
C MET A 1 16.42 -6.69 -29.42
N ASP A 2 16.35 -7.72 -28.59
CA ASP A 2 15.31 -7.84 -27.57
C ASP A 2 15.87 -7.24 -26.27
N SER A 3 15.85 -5.91 -26.18
CA SER A 3 16.26 -5.16 -25.00
C SER A 3 15.06 -4.78 -24.17
N VAL A 4 15.23 -4.78 -22.84
CA VAL A 4 14.27 -4.24 -21.88
C VAL A 4 14.92 -3.05 -21.19
N GLU A 5 14.18 -1.96 -21.08
CA GLU A 5 14.58 -0.77 -20.34
C GLU A 5 13.65 -0.57 -19.15
N VAL A 6 14.21 -0.13 -18.03
CA VAL A 6 13.45 0.21 -16.82
C VAL A 6 13.81 1.64 -16.47
N ILE A 7 12.82 2.53 -16.56
CA ILE A 7 13.00 3.97 -16.41
C ILE A 7 12.16 4.41 -15.20
N ALA A 8 12.78 5.08 -14.24
CA ALA A 8 12.05 5.65 -13.11
C ALA A 8 11.25 6.88 -13.57
N VAL A 9 10.03 7.06 -13.05
CA VAL A 9 9.26 8.30 -13.21
C VAL A 9 9.66 9.26 -12.09
N GLU A 10 10.40 10.31 -12.43
CA GLU A 10 10.94 11.24 -11.46
C GLU A 10 10.04 12.47 -11.25
N ASN A 11 10.31 13.23 -10.19
CA ASN A 11 9.67 14.53 -9.92
C ASN A 11 8.14 14.48 -9.74
N LEU A 12 7.60 13.34 -9.31
CA LEU A 12 6.21 13.24 -8.85
C LEU A 12 6.03 14.00 -7.51
N PRO A 13 4.85 14.62 -7.28
CA PRO A 13 4.56 15.26 -6.00
C PRO A 13 4.35 14.22 -4.90
N LEU A 14 4.26 14.70 -3.65
CA LEU A 14 3.69 13.87 -2.58
C LEU A 14 2.23 13.58 -2.91
N ILE A 15 1.90 12.30 -3.09
CA ILE A 15 0.54 11.87 -3.41
C ILE A 15 -0.38 12.08 -2.21
N THR A 16 -1.55 12.65 -2.49
CA THR A 16 -2.62 12.97 -1.55
C THR A 16 -3.96 12.45 -2.06
N LYS A 17 -4.96 12.44 -1.19
CA LYS A 17 -6.30 11.96 -1.50
C LYS A 17 -6.91 12.74 -2.66
N GLY A 18 -7.38 12.02 -3.68
CA GLY A 18 -8.01 12.57 -4.87
C GLY A 18 -7.06 12.83 -6.04
N ASP A 19 -5.75 12.63 -5.87
CA ASP A 19 -4.79 12.83 -6.95
C ASP A 19 -5.01 11.82 -8.09
N ASN A 20 -4.99 12.33 -9.33
CA ASN A 20 -5.04 11.50 -10.53
C ASN A 20 -3.64 10.97 -10.87
N LEU A 21 -3.34 9.75 -10.40
CA LEU A 21 -2.03 9.13 -10.62
C LEU A 21 -1.67 8.97 -12.11
N ALA A 22 -2.64 8.63 -12.96
CA ALA A 22 -2.37 8.44 -14.39
C ALA A 22 -1.90 9.74 -15.04
N GLU A 23 -2.61 10.84 -14.77
CA GLU A 23 -2.25 12.17 -15.28
C GLU A 23 -0.88 12.63 -14.74
N LEU A 24 -0.63 12.48 -13.44
CA LEU A 24 0.65 12.82 -12.82
C LEU A 24 1.83 12.06 -13.45
N ILE A 25 1.66 10.75 -13.65
CA ILE A 25 2.69 9.89 -14.25
C ILE A 25 2.94 10.28 -15.71
N CYS A 26 1.89 10.51 -16.51
CA CYS A 26 2.04 10.93 -17.91
C CYS A 26 2.78 12.27 -18.01
N ILE A 27 2.36 13.28 -17.23
CA ILE A 27 2.97 14.61 -17.23
C ILE A 27 4.44 14.55 -16.80
N ALA A 28 4.77 13.77 -15.77
CA ALA A 28 6.15 13.62 -15.30
C ALA A 28 7.04 12.96 -16.36
N SER A 29 6.54 11.88 -16.97
CA SER A 29 7.25 11.14 -18.01
C SER A 29 7.51 11.98 -19.26
N GLU A 30 6.54 12.80 -19.67
CA GLU A 30 6.70 13.77 -20.76
C GLU A 30 7.79 14.80 -20.44
N LYS A 31 7.74 15.43 -19.25
CA LYS A 31 8.73 16.42 -18.82
C LYS A 31 10.15 15.85 -18.69
N GLN A 32 10.25 14.55 -18.38
CA GLN A 32 11.50 13.81 -18.27
C GLN A 32 12.11 13.45 -19.65
N ASN A 33 11.39 13.67 -20.76
CA ASN A 33 11.75 13.21 -22.10
C ASN A 33 11.78 11.67 -22.24
N THR A 34 10.98 10.97 -21.43
CA THR A 34 10.74 9.53 -21.51
C THR A 34 9.23 9.26 -21.53
N PRO A 35 8.50 9.77 -22.54
CA PRO A 35 7.05 9.60 -22.60
C PRO A 35 6.66 8.13 -22.68
N ILE A 36 5.56 7.77 -22.03
CA ILE A 36 5.00 6.40 -22.07
C ILE A 36 4.58 6.08 -23.51
N GLN A 37 5.01 4.92 -24.00
CA GLN A 37 4.77 4.45 -25.36
C GLN A 37 3.78 3.28 -25.38
N GLU A 38 3.30 2.96 -26.58
CA GLU A 38 2.44 1.80 -26.77
C GLU A 38 3.19 0.53 -26.32
N LYS A 39 2.51 -0.28 -25.48
CA LYS A 39 3.02 -1.54 -24.89
C LYS A 39 4.00 -1.38 -23.73
N ASP A 40 4.26 -0.16 -23.27
CA ASP A 40 4.96 0.05 -22.00
C ASP A 40 4.13 -0.49 -20.84
N VAL A 41 4.84 -0.94 -19.79
CA VAL A 41 4.24 -1.37 -18.53
C VAL A 41 4.54 -0.31 -17.47
N VAL A 42 3.48 0.28 -16.91
CA VAL A 42 3.61 1.21 -15.79
C VAL A 42 3.48 0.43 -14.48
N VAL A 43 4.51 0.49 -13.65
CA VAL A 43 4.52 -0.14 -12.32
C VAL A 43 4.38 0.94 -11.25
N VAL A 44 3.34 0.84 -10.44
CA VAL A 44 3.06 1.80 -9.35
C VAL A 44 3.02 1.04 -8.02
N THR A 45 3.66 1.58 -6.99
CA THR A 45 3.55 1.04 -5.64
C THR A 45 2.15 1.23 -5.07
N HIS A 46 1.66 0.22 -4.34
CA HIS A 46 0.34 0.28 -3.72
C HIS A 46 0.19 1.49 -2.78
N VAL A 47 1.26 1.97 -2.13
CA VAL A 47 1.20 3.12 -1.21
C VAL A 47 0.71 4.39 -1.90
N ALA A 48 1.15 4.64 -3.15
CA ALA A 48 0.70 5.81 -3.91
C ALA A 48 -0.79 5.67 -4.26
N VAL A 49 -1.21 4.48 -4.68
CA VAL A 49 -2.61 4.16 -4.98
C VAL A 49 -3.49 4.34 -3.73
N SER A 50 -3.09 3.76 -2.60
CA SER A 50 -3.82 3.88 -1.32
C SER A 50 -3.95 5.34 -0.88
N LYS A 51 -2.92 6.17 -1.05
CA LYS A 51 -3.01 7.61 -0.72
C LYS A 51 -3.98 8.34 -1.64
N ALA A 52 -3.90 8.12 -2.95
CA ALA A 52 -4.80 8.73 -3.93
C ALA A 52 -6.26 8.35 -3.68
N GLU A 53 -6.53 7.09 -3.34
CA GLU A 53 -7.87 6.58 -3.00
C GLU A 53 -8.36 7.06 -1.62
N GLY A 54 -7.47 7.62 -0.78
CA GLY A 54 -7.81 8.07 0.57
C GLY A 54 -7.85 6.95 1.60
N ASN A 55 -7.21 5.81 1.35
CA ASN A 55 -7.06 4.66 2.24
C ASN A 55 -5.95 4.90 3.30
N VAL A 56 -6.01 6.05 3.97
CA VAL A 56 -5.08 6.43 5.04
C VAL A 56 -5.84 6.43 6.35
N VAL A 57 -5.33 5.69 7.34
CA VAL A 57 -5.96 5.55 8.67
C VAL A 57 -5.12 6.28 9.71
N ASN A 58 -5.76 7.13 10.51
CA ASN A 58 -5.14 7.73 11.69
C ASN A 58 -5.29 6.76 12.88
N LEU A 59 -4.19 6.13 13.30
CA LEU A 59 -4.23 5.14 14.39
C LEU A 59 -4.72 5.73 15.72
N ASN A 60 -4.56 7.04 15.94
CA ASN A 60 -5.07 7.70 17.16
C ASN A 60 -6.61 7.77 17.22
N GLU A 61 -7.29 7.56 16.09
CA GLU A 61 -8.74 7.56 15.99
C GLU A 61 -9.34 6.14 15.98
N VAL A 62 -8.48 5.12 15.99
CA VAL A 62 -8.90 3.71 15.99
C VAL A 62 -9.13 3.25 17.43
N VAL A 63 -10.29 2.64 17.68
CA VAL A 63 -10.61 2.00 18.97
C VAL A 63 -10.37 0.50 18.84
N PRO A 64 -9.33 -0.07 19.48
CA PRO A 64 -9.03 -1.49 19.39
C PRO A 64 -10.12 -2.37 20.00
N SER A 65 -10.43 -3.49 19.37
CA SER A 65 -11.26 -4.54 19.95
C SER A 65 -10.47 -5.40 20.95
N GLU A 66 -11.17 -6.13 21.83
CA GLU A 66 -10.54 -7.10 22.76
C GLU A 66 -9.63 -8.09 22.01
N ARG A 67 -10.08 -8.55 20.83
CA ARG A 67 -9.30 -9.43 19.95
C ARG A 67 -8.03 -8.77 19.43
N ALA A 68 -8.10 -7.48 19.04
CA ALA A 68 -6.91 -6.75 18.60
C ALA A 68 -5.91 -6.56 19.75
N GLU A 69 -6.39 -6.28 20.96
CA GLU A 69 -5.52 -6.18 22.14
C GLU A 69 -4.83 -7.51 22.47
N GLU A 70 -5.55 -8.63 22.38
CA GLU A 70 -4.97 -9.97 22.56
C GLU A 70 -3.84 -10.24 21.57
N ILE A 71 -4.12 -10.04 20.28
CA ILE A 71 -3.14 -10.26 19.21
C ILE A 71 -1.96 -9.30 19.32
N ALA A 72 -2.20 -8.04 19.69
CA ALA A 72 -1.16 -7.04 19.91
C ALA A 72 -0.18 -7.45 21.00
N ARG A 73 -0.67 -8.01 22.12
CA ARG A 73 0.19 -8.56 23.18
C ARG A 73 1.06 -9.71 22.70
N GLU A 74 0.52 -10.62 21.90
CA GLU A 74 1.27 -11.77 21.38
C GLU A 74 2.28 -11.39 20.29
N THR A 75 1.95 -10.38 19.49
CA THR A 75 2.75 -9.94 18.35
C THR A 75 3.66 -8.76 18.64
N ASP A 76 3.62 -8.17 19.85
CA ASP A 76 4.36 -6.96 20.21
C ASP A 76 4.12 -5.81 19.23
N LYS A 77 2.83 -5.55 18.98
CA LYS A 77 2.36 -4.49 18.06
C LYS A 77 1.43 -3.53 18.79
N ASP A 78 1.24 -2.37 18.18
CA ASP A 78 0.24 -1.41 18.62
C ASP A 78 -1.19 -1.99 18.40
N PRO A 79 -2.08 -1.98 19.42
CA PRO A 79 -3.44 -2.51 19.28
C PRO A 79 -4.28 -1.82 18.20
N ALA A 80 -4.12 -0.50 17.99
CA ALA A 80 -4.81 0.22 16.93
C ALA A 80 -4.30 -0.19 15.54
N LEU A 81 -3.00 -0.45 15.40
CA LEU A 81 -2.45 -1.04 14.17
C LEU A 81 -3.03 -2.44 13.92
N VAL A 82 -3.10 -3.28 14.95
CA VAL A 82 -3.67 -4.63 14.82
C VAL A 82 -5.14 -4.56 14.44
N GLU A 83 -5.93 -3.66 15.03
CA GLU A 83 -7.33 -3.45 14.66
C GLU A 83 -7.47 -3.07 13.19
N ALA A 84 -6.63 -2.14 12.69
CA ALA A 84 -6.63 -1.78 11.27
C ALA A 84 -6.28 -2.98 10.35
N ILE A 85 -5.30 -3.82 10.75
CA ILE A 85 -4.94 -5.04 10.03
C ILE A 85 -6.12 -6.02 10.01
N LEU A 86 -6.75 -6.27 11.17
CA LEU A 86 -7.90 -7.16 11.29
C LEU A 86 -9.08 -6.67 10.46
N GLY A 87 -9.27 -5.35 10.39
CA GLY A 87 -10.28 -4.71 9.55
C GLY A 87 -10.21 -5.14 8.09
N GLU A 88 -9.01 -5.39 7.54
CA GLU A 88 -8.79 -5.84 6.16
C GLU A 88 -8.38 -7.31 6.03
N THR A 89 -8.45 -8.06 7.13
CA THR A 89 -8.07 -9.48 7.18
C THR A 89 -9.27 -10.38 6.94
N LYS A 90 -9.09 -11.39 6.08
CA LYS A 90 -9.98 -12.54 5.94
C LYS A 90 -9.62 -13.64 6.95
N GLU A 91 -8.35 -13.99 7.04
CA GLU A 91 -7.85 -14.95 8.04
C GLU A 91 -6.42 -14.63 8.50
N ILE A 92 -6.09 -15.05 9.73
CA ILE A 92 -4.72 -15.00 10.24
C ILE A 92 -4.01 -16.29 9.84
N VAL A 93 -3.01 -16.18 8.97
CA VAL A 93 -2.22 -17.30 8.47
C VAL A 93 -1.14 -17.69 9.48
N ARG A 94 -0.52 -16.70 10.13
CA ARG A 94 0.51 -16.93 11.15
C ARG A 94 0.58 -15.77 12.13
N MET A 95 0.74 -16.11 13.41
CA MET A 95 0.96 -15.15 14.48
C MET A 95 2.19 -15.57 15.29
N ARG A 96 3.16 -14.66 15.45
CA ARG A 96 4.35 -14.81 16.31
C ARG A 96 4.77 -13.45 16.84
N HIS A 97 5.65 -13.44 17.84
CA HIS A 97 6.29 -12.22 18.30
C HIS A 97 6.89 -11.43 17.12
N ASN A 98 6.51 -10.15 17.01
CA ASN A 98 6.82 -9.21 15.95
C ASN A 98 6.35 -9.56 14.52
N SER A 99 5.49 -10.59 14.34
CA SER A 99 5.03 -11.04 13.03
C SER A 99 3.56 -11.43 13.04
N LEU A 100 2.78 -10.78 12.18
CA LEU A 100 1.36 -11.07 11.97
C LEU A 100 1.15 -11.23 10.46
N ILE A 101 1.00 -12.46 9.99
CA ILE A 101 0.76 -12.75 8.57
C ILE A 101 -0.73 -13.05 8.39
N THR A 102 -1.37 -12.35 7.47
CA THR A 102 -2.80 -12.46 7.21
C THR A 102 -3.06 -12.68 5.72
N GLU A 103 -4.18 -13.33 5.41
CA GLU A 103 -4.79 -13.24 4.08
C GLU A 103 -5.70 -12.00 4.12
N THR A 104 -5.44 -11.03 3.25
CA THR A 104 -6.32 -9.85 3.09
C THR A 104 -7.66 -10.26 2.48
N LYS A 105 -8.69 -9.41 2.59
CA LYS A 105 -9.98 -9.62 1.89
C LYS A 105 -9.85 -9.83 0.38
N ASN A 106 -8.77 -9.35 -0.22
CA ASN A 106 -8.47 -9.49 -1.66
C ASN A 106 -7.62 -10.74 -1.98
N GLY A 107 -7.36 -11.61 -1.01
CA GLY A 107 -6.67 -12.89 -1.20
C GLY A 107 -5.14 -12.80 -1.23
N ILE A 108 -4.55 -11.66 -0.84
CA ILE A 108 -3.10 -11.50 -0.73
C ILE A 108 -2.65 -11.97 0.65
N VAL A 109 -1.69 -12.89 0.71
CA VAL A 109 -1.04 -13.29 1.97
C VAL A 109 0.19 -12.42 2.21
N CYS A 110 0.16 -11.59 3.24
CA CYS A 110 1.24 -10.66 3.58
C CYS A 110 1.37 -10.44 5.09
N ALA A 111 2.48 -9.82 5.49
CA ALA A 111 2.82 -9.50 6.88
C ALA A 111 2.45 -8.06 7.25
#